data_AF-A0AA41RWN0-F1
#
_entry.id   AF-A0AA41RWN0-F1
#
_cell.length_a   1.000
_cell.length_b   1.000
_cell.length_c   1.000
_cell.angle_alpha   90.00
_cell.angle_beta   90.00
_cell.angle_gamma   90.00
#
_symmetry.space_group_name_H-M   'P 1'
#
loop_
_entity.id
_entity.type
_entity.pdbx_description
1 polymer ?
#
loop_
_entity_poly.entity_id
_entity_poly.type
_entity_poly.pdbx_seq_one_letter_code
_entity_poly.pdbx_strand_id
1 'polypeptide(L)'
;MGKNRVFIRGGEVILVHKDSMPLDSSLVENLGFLTFYEIEEPAPYSVKLAVEGKISGYPEKLKSNVHQIRVRVPVSVAMLLKHEPCLISLAIEGFCNRNDADLRKLSENMDTFLKSSEISDEGVKKEELVRICVRMSRAMYVKLVDQENFKAPKCYPIPPKTDSSAYVETVLGMKLTYGFEMMYQKSMRKGKGEKGITTLEAFKKSLKKKGYFKGLPSQAAKYRVLEQKAQGYFAKSSLFSREREVINAPVSRVDEILSMPHAVEEFKGLDLLPSEDDAWLYQEDRRLKLVISRRGEDIERLESQATGSSSDSEPDNRYIPDGFDSDFTYDDFTDPFNDLYTE
;
A
#
# COMPACT_ATOMS: atom_id res chain seq x y z
N MET A 1 -10.51 23.70 -0.80
CA MET A 1 -11.13 22.38 -0.57
C MET A 1 -12.31 22.17 -1.52
N GLY A 2 -12.34 21.06 -2.26
CA GLY A 2 -13.22 20.85 -3.44
C GLY A 2 -14.72 20.86 -3.10
N LYS A 3 -15.49 21.68 -3.84
CA LYS A 3 -16.92 21.91 -3.62
C LYS A 3 -17.84 20.94 -4.39
N ASN A 4 -17.33 20.19 -5.37
CA ASN A 4 -18.12 19.33 -6.27
C ASN A 4 -17.79 17.84 -6.06
N ARG A 5 -18.75 16.96 -6.33
CA ARG A 5 -18.53 15.51 -6.33
C ARG A 5 -18.34 15.01 -7.76
N VAL A 6 -17.42 14.06 -7.93
CA VAL A 6 -17.06 13.49 -9.23
C VAL A 6 -17.47 12.03 -9.26
N PHE A 7 -18.17 11.64 -10.31
CA PHE A 7 -18.62 10.26 -10.52
C PHE A 7 -18.22 9.77 -11.91
N ILE A 8 -18.12 8.45 -12.06
CA ILE A 8 -17.88 7.79 -13.35
C ILE A 8 -19.06 6.87 -13.62
N ARG A 9 -19.78 7.08 -14.73
CA ARG A 9 -20.94 6.27 -15.13
C ARG A 9 -20.91 6.08 -16.65
N GLY A 10 -21.08 4.84 -17.12
CA GLY A 10 -21.11 4.55 -18.56
C GLY A 10 -19.82 4.91 -19.32
N GLY A 11 -18.69 5.05 -18.62
CA GLY A 11 -17.41 5.50 -19.20
C GLY A 11 -17.23 7.02 -19.24
N GLU A 12 -18.22 7.80 -18.78
CA GLU A 12 -18.12 9.26 -18.73
C GLU A 12 -17.92 9.79 -17.31
N VAL A 13 -17.17 10.89 -17.21
CA VAL A 13 -17.00 11.65 -15.97
C VAL A 13 -18.15 12.63 -15.82
N ILE A 14 -18.81 12.57 -14.67
CA ILE A 14 -19.95 13.40 -14.30
C ILE A 14 -19.54 14.26 -13.11
N LEU A 15 -19.74 15.57 -13.24
CA LEU A 15 -19.52 16.53 -12.15
C LEU A 15 -20.87 16.89 -11.54
N VAL A 16 -21.06 16.59 -10.26
CA VAL A 16 -22.26 16.96 -9.52
C VAL A 16 -21.92 18.16 -8.63
N HIS A 17 -22.61 19.27 -8.91
CA HIS A 17 -22.48 20.49 -8.12
C HIS A 17 -23.13 20.34 -6.75
N LYS A 18 -22.57 21.04 -5.76
CA LYS A 18 -23.06 21.06 -4.37
C LYS A 18 -24.54 21.44 -4.25
N ASP A 19 -25.00 22.29 -5.16
CA ASP A 19 -26.38 22.80 -5.15
C ASP A 19 -27.39 21.70 -5.48
N SER A 20 -26.96 20.68 -6.24
CA SER A 20 -27.76 19.50 -6.59
C SER A 20 -27.64 18.37 -5.56
N MET A 21 -26.56 18.36 -4.75
CA MET A 21 -26.29 17.30 -3.79
C MET A 21 -25.54 17.83 -2.54
N PRO A 22 -26.16 17.78 -1.35
CA PRO A 22 -25.50 18.15 -0.10
C PRO A 22 -24.23 17.33 0.16
N LEU A 23 -23.17 17.94 0.72
CA LEU A 23 -21.93 17.20 1.03
C LEU A 23 -22.07 16.17 2.16
N ASP A 24 -23.13 16.27 2.96
CA ASP A 24 -23.36 15.42 4.13
C ASP A 24 -24.18 14.16 3.79
N SER A 25 -24.62 13.98 2.54
CA SER A 25 -25.40 12.82 2.14
C SER A 25 -24.56 11.55 2.04
N SER A 26 -25.15 10.44 2.49
CA SER A 26 -24.51 9.11 2.54
C SER A 26 -24.24 8.56 1.14
N LEU A 27 -23.25 7.67 1.01
CA LEU A 27 -22.88 7.06 -0.29
C LEU A 27 -24.07 6.41 -1.00
N VAL A 28 -24.97 5.76 -0.24
CA VAL A 28 -26.14 5.06 -0.78
C VAL A 28 -27.17 6.04 -1.33
N GLU A 29 -27.43 7.14 -0.63
CA GLU A 29 -28.29 8.21 -1.14
C GLU A 29 -27.71 8.84 -2.41
N ASN A 30 -26.39 8.95 -2.47
CA ASN A 30 -25.72 9.48 -3.66
C ASN A 30 -25.86 8.57 -4.87
N LEU A 31 -25.63 7.27 -4.68
CA LEU A 31 -25.80 6.29 -5.75
C LEU A 31 -27.26 6.20 -6.21
N GLY A 32 -28.22 6.32 -5.28
CA GLY A 32 -29.65 6.44 -5.60
C GLY A 32 -29.94 7.66 -6.47
N PHE A 33 -29.45 8.83 -6.06
CA PHE A 33 -29.59 10.05 -6.86
C PHE A 33 -29.03 9.89 -8.28
N LEU A 34 -27.83 9.33 -8.42
CA LEU A 34 -27.19 9.08 -9.71
C LEU A 34 -27.92 8.06 -10.58
N THR A 35 -28.72 7.15 -10.01
CA THR A 35 -29.46 6.13 -10.77
C THR A 35 -30.81 6.64 -11.25
N PHE A 36 -31.47 7.52 -10.48
CA PHE A 36 -32.80 8.05 -10.78
C PHE A 36 -32.79 9.40 -11.52
N TYR A 37 -31.76 10.22 -11.36
CA TYR A 37 -31.61 11.45 -12.13
C TYR A 37 -30.79 11.22 -13.40
N GLU A 38 -31.32 11.61 -14.56
CA GLU A 38 -30.51 11.91 -15.74
C GLU A 38 -29.70 13.16 -15.41
N ILE A 39 -28.40 12.98 -15.20
CA ILE A 39 -27.52 14.11 -14.94
C ILE A 39 -27.14 14.67 -16.31
N GLU A 40 -27.77 15.80 -16.64
CA GLU A 40 -27.70 16.43 -17.96
C GLU A 40 -26.38 17.14 -18.25
N GLU A 41 -25.55 17.40 -17.23
CA GLU A 41 -24.28 18.13 -17.40
C GLU A 41 -23.06 17.18 -17.34
N PRO A 42 -22.62 16.67 -18.49
CA PRO A 42 -21.36 15.97 -18.57
C PRO A 42 -20.18 16.90 -18.22
N ALA A 43 -19.07 16.33 -17.75
CA ALA A 43 -17.88 17.13 -17.45
C ALA A 43 -17.45 18.00 -18.65
N PRO A 44 -16.89 19.20 -18.42
CA PRO A 44 -16.39 20.08 -19.47
C PRO A 44 -15.46 19.35 -20.44
N TYR A 45 -15.50 19.75 -21.72
CA TYR A 45 -14.73 19.09 -22.79
C TYR A 45 -13.22 18.97 -22.46
N SER A 46 -12.63 19.99 -21.83
CA SER A 46 -11.23 19.96 -21.39
C SER A 46 -10.94 18.84 -20.39
N VAL A 47 -11.87 18.56 -19.46
CA VAL A 47 -11.76 17.50 -18.46
C VAL A 47 -11.93 16.13 -19.13
N LYS A 48 -12.93 15.99 -20.02
CA LYS A 48 -13.13 14.76 -20.79
C LYS A 48 -11.90 14.42 -21.62
N LEU A 49 -11.40 15.38 -22.40
CA LEU A 49 -10.22 15.20 -23.24
C LEU A 49 -8.97 14.86 -22.42
N ALA A 50 -8.80 15.49 -21.24
CA ALA A 50 -7.69 15.17 -20.34
C ALA A 50 -7.79 13.75 -19.78
N VAL A 51 -8.99 13.29 -19.44
CA VAL A 51 -9.22 11.92 -18.95
C VAL A 51 -9.03 10.92 -20.09
N GLU A 52 -9.63 11.14 -21.25
CA GLU A 52 -9.45 10.32 -22.46
C GLU A 52 -7.98 10.23 -22.87
N GLY A 53 -7.25 11.34 -22.85
CA GLY A 53 -5.81 11.35 -23.11
C GLY A 53 -5.03 10.47 -22.13
N LYS A 54 -5.42 10.45 -20.85
CA LYS A 54 -4.78 9.62 -19.81
C LYS A 54 -5.12 8.13 -19.95
N ILE A 55 -6.37 7.80 -20.27
CA ILE A 55 -6.82 6.39 -20.39
C ILE A 55 -6.67 5.83 -21.81
N SER A 56 -6.28 6.66 -22.78
CA SER A 56 -6.07 6.25 -24.17
C SER A 56 -5.12 5.05 -24.25
N GLY A 57 -5.52 4.00 -24.96
CA GLY A 57 -4.74 2.77 -25.14
C GLY A 57 -4.75 1.80 -23.95
N TYR A 58 -5.55 2.06 -22.91
CA TYR A 58 -5.95 1.01 -21.98
C TYR A 58 -7.16 0.25 -22.53
N PRO A 59 -7.26 -1.07 -22.31
CA PRO A 59 -6.46 -1.90 -21.40
C PRO A 59 -5.16 -2.49 -21.99
N GLU A 60 -4.84 -2.28 -23.26
CA GLU A 60 -3.68 -2.89 -23.94
C GLU A 60 -2.36 -2.45 -23.31
N LYS A 61 -2.23 -1.16 -22.96
CA LYS A 61 -1.08 -0.62 -22.22
C LYS A 61 -0.85 -1.35 -20.90
N LEU A 62 -1.92 -1.70 -20.19
CA LEU A 62 -1.81 -2.47 -18.95
C LEU A 62 -1.19 -3.85 -19.22
N LYS A 63 -1.67 -4.56 -20.25
CA LYS A 63 -1.13 -5.87 -20.64
C LYS A 63 0.35 -5.77 -21.02
N SER A 64 0.74 -4.72 -21.76
CA SER A 64 2.15 -4.49 -22.14
C SER A 64 3.08 -4.17 -20.96
N ASN A 65 2.52 -3.70 -19.84
CA ASN A 65 3.27 -3.35 -18.64
C ASN A 65 3.31 -4.47 -17.59
N VAL A 66 2.74 -5.64 -17.91
CA VAL A 66 2.91 -6.85 -17.10
C VAL A 66 4.21 -7.53 -17.52
N HIS A 67 4.94 -8.04 -16.54
CA HIS A 67 6.11 -8.87 -16.73
C HIS A 67 5.93 -10.20 -16.00
N GLN A 68 6.27 -11.29 -16.68
CA GLN A 68 6.12 -12.64 -16.17
C GLN A 68 7.47 -13.31 -15.95
N ILE A 69 7.68 -13.88 -14.77
CA ILE A 69 8.91 -14.58 -14.41
C ILE A 69 8.65 -15.91 -13.73
N ARG A 70 9.57 -16.86 -13.91
CA ARG A 70 9.66 -18.05 -13.07
C ARG A 70 10.49 -17.75 -11.84
N VAL A 71 10.01 -18.24 -10.69
CA VAL A 71 10.70 -18.13 -9.40
C VAL A 71 10.60 -19.43 -8.64
N ARG A 72 11.56 -19.66 -7.74
CA ARG A 72 11.53 -20.77 -6.78
C ARG A 72 11.32 -20.21 -5.39
N VAL A 73 10.20 -20.54 -4.77
CA VAL A 73 9.78 -20.01 -3.46
C VAL A 73 9.30 -21.14 -2.55
N PRO A 74 9.26 -20.95 -1.23
CA PRO A 74 8.63 -21.91 -0.32
C PRO A 74 7.15 -22.13 -0.67
N VAL A 75 6.63 -23.30 -0.33
CA VAL A 75 5.24 -23.71 -0.64
C VAL A 75 4.22 -22.72 -0.10
N SER A 76 4.41 -22.22 1.11
CA SER A 76 3.62 -21.19 1.79
C SER A 76 3.50 -19.92 0.95
N VAL A 77 4.62 -19.43 0.41
CA VAL A 77 4.63 -18.26 -0.50
C VAL A 77 3.97 -18.60 -1.84
N ALA A 78 4.18 -19.81 -2.37
CA ALA A 78 3.50 -20.25 -3.58
C ALA A 78 1.97 -20.28 -3.41
N MET A 79 1.48 -20.72 -2.25
CA MET A 79 0.07 -20.70 -1.88
C MET A 79 -0.47 -19.28 -1.77
N LEU A 80 0.27 -18.37 -1.12
CA LEU A 80 -0.11 -16.96 -1.04
C LEU A 80 -0.30 -16.35 -2.43
N LEU A 81 0.66 -16.56 -3.32
CA LEU A 81 0.60 -15.99 -4.67
C LEU A 81 -0.43 -16.68 -5.56
N LYS A 82 -0.80 -17.92 -5.26
CA LYS A 82 -1.89 -18.63 -5.94
C LYS A 82 -3.26 -18.07 -5.55
N HIS A 83 -3.52 -17.92 -4.25
CA HIS A 83 -4.80 -17.45 -3.74
C HIS A 83 -4.97 -15.93 -3.87
N GLU A 84 -3.90 -15.17 -3.69
CA GLU A 84 -3.93 -13.71 -3.69
C GLU A 84 -2.71 -13.12 -4.42
N PRO A 85 -2.68 -13.16 -5.77
CA PRO A 85 -1.54 -12.69 -6.56
C PRO A 85 -1.17 -11.22 -6.29
N CYS A 86 -2.15 -10.40 -5.90
CA CYS A 86 -1.98 -8.98 -5.61
C CYS A 86 -1.01 -8.70 -4.45
N LEU A 87 -0.83 -9.65 -3.52
CA LEU A 87 0.09 -9.51 -2.37
C LEU A 87 1.55 -9.37 -2.80
N ILE A 88 1.89 -9.73 -4.04
CA ILE A 88 3.24 -9.54 -4.57
C ILE A 88 3.69 -8.07 -4.48
N SER A 89 2.75 -7.14 -4.66
CA SER A 89 3.03 -5.70 -4.56
C SER A 89 3.57 -5.32 -3.18
N LEU A 90 2.95 -5.85 -2.13
CA LEU A 90 3.34 -5.64 -0.74
C LEU A 90 4.65 -6.34 -0.40
N ALA A 91 4.90 -7.54 -0.95
CA ALA A 91 6.17 -8.23 -0.78
C ALA A 91 7.33 -7.42 -1.37
N ILE A 92 7.16 -6.91 -2.59
CA ILE A 92 8.19 -6.10 -3.26
C ILE A 92 8.42 -4.78 -2.50
N GLU A 93 7.36 -4.13 -2.03
CA GLU A 93 7.50 -2.93 -1.19
C GLU A 93 8.24 -3.24 0.13
N GLY A 94 7.89 -4.35 0.79
CA GLY A 94 8.59 -4.84 1.98
C GLY A 94 10.08 -5.02 1.71
N PHE A 95 10.44 -5.68 0.61
CA PHE A 95 11.82 -5.89 0.20
C PHE A 95 12.57 -4.59 -0.14
N CYS A 96 11.91 -3.62 -0.78
CA CYS A 96 12.52 -2.31 -1.06
C CYS A 96 12.78 -1.50 0.22
N ASN A 97 11.91 -1.63 1.23
CA ASN A 97 12.03 -0.95 2.51
C ASN A 97 12.96 -1.65 3.51
N ARG A 98 13.87 -2.52 3.03
CA ARG A 98 14.77 -3.31 3.86
C ARG A 98 15.78 -2.56 4.70
N ASN A 99 15.91 -1.24 4.55
CA ASN A 99 16.92 -0.49 5.32
C ASN A 99 16.56 -0.33 6.80
N ASP A 100 15.32 -0.62 7.18
CA ASP A 100 14.90 -0.72 8.57
C ASP A 100 15.69 -1.83 9.29
N ALA A 101 16.63 -1.43 10.17
CA ALA A 101 17.53 -2.34 10.88
C ALA A 101 16.78 -3.33 11.78
N ASP A 102 15.62 -2.94 12.25
CA ASP A 102 14.80 -3.65 13.21
C ASP A 102 13.95 -4.71 12.50
N LEU A 103 13.36 -4.38 11.35
CA LEU A 103 12.68 -5.34 10.49
C LEU A 103 13.65 -6.36 9.90
N ARG A 104 14.87 -5.93 9.54
CA ARG A 104 15.93 -6.83 9.05
C ARG A 104 16.26 -7.93 10.03
N LYS A 105 16.50 -7.58 11.30
CA LYS A 105 16.86 -8.56 12.35
C LYS A 105 15.76 -9.59 12.56
N LEU A 106 14.49 -9.17 12.52
CA LEU A 106 13.36 -10.10 12.65
C LEU A 106 13.20 -11.00 11.42
N SER A 107 13.47 -10.46 10.24
CA SER A 107 13.28 -11.18 8.98
C SER A 107 14.50 -12.04 8.60
N GLU A 108 15.63 -11.92 9.32
CA GLU A 108 16.88 -12.63 9.01
C GLU A 108 16.74 -14.16 9.11
N ASN A 109 15.90 -14.64 10.02
CA ASN A 109 15.72 -16.08 10.24
C ASN A 109 14.61 -16.69 9.38
N MET A 110 13.82 -15.86 8.69
CA MET A 110 12.71 -16.29 7.82
C MET A 110 11.72 -17.21 8.55
N ASP A 111 11.26 -16.77 9.72
CA ASP A 111 10.55 -17.63 10.66
C ASP A 111 9.13 -17.97 10.21
N THR A 112 8.53 -17.15 9.36
CA THR A 112 7.12 -17.28 8.97
C THR A 112 6.96 -18.19 7.75
N PHE A 113 7.84 -18.04 6.75
CA PHE A 113 7.67 -18.66 5.42
C PHE A 113 8.75 -19.69 5.04
N LEU A 114 9.62 -20.08 5.97
CA LEU A 114 10.70 -21.06 5.71
C LEU A 114 10.85 -22.13 6.80
N LYS A 115 10.34 -21.87 8.01
CA LYS A 115 10.26 -22.87 9.07
C LYS A 115 8.97 -23.65 8.88
N SER A 116 9.05 -24.95 8.57
CA SER A 116 7.83 -25.75 8.53
C SER A 116 7.20 -25.82 9.92
N SER A 117 5.87 -25.88 9.97
CA SER A 117 5.11 -26.15 11.18
C SER A 117 5.14 -27.62 11.59
N GLU A 118 5.72 -28.51 10.76
CA GLU A 118 5.73 -29.95 10.99
C GLU A 118 6.98 -30.37 11.76
N ILE A 119 6.77 -30.65 13.05
CA ILE A 119 7.73 -31.37 13.88
C ILE A 119 7.65 -32.84 13.44
N SER A 120 8.65 -33.30 12.69
CA SER A 120 8.85 -34.72 12.43
C SER A 120 9.82 -35.31 13.45
N ASP A 121 9.73 -36.62 13.71
CA ASP A 121 10.60 -37.34 14.66
C ASP A 121 12.11 -37.24 14.33
N GLU A 122 12.46 -36.72 13.15
CA GLU A 122 13.84 -36.51 12.66
C GLU A 122 14.28 -35.02 12.68
N GLY A 123 13.45 -34.12 13.23
CA GLY A 123 13.75 -32.69 13.38
C GLY A 123 12.82 -31.76 12.59
N VAL A 124 13.17 -30.46 12.55
CA VAL A 124 12.44 -29.43 11.80
C VAL A 124 12.68 -29.64 10.31
N LYS A 125 11.67 -30.17 9.60
CA LYS A 125 11.71 -30.31 8.14
C LYS A 125 11.78 -28.91 7.53
N LYS A 126 12.77 -28.61 6.71
CA LYS A 126 12.81 -27.33 5.98
C LYS A 126 11.77 -27.36 4.88
N GLU A 127 11.12 -26.22 4.66
CA GLU A 127 10.13 -26.09 3.60
C GLU A 127 10.78 -26.27 2.22
N GLU A 128 10.16 -27.09 1.36
CA GLU A 128 10.65 -27.35 0.00
C GLU A 128 10.42 -26.11 -0.88
N LEU A 129 11.39 -25.77 -1.74
CA LEU A 129 11.19 -24.71 -2.73
C LEU A 129 10.52 -25.26 -3.98
N VAL A 130 9.36 -24.71 -4.32
CA VAL A 130 8.60 -25.04 -5.53
C VAL A 130 8.76 -23.96 -6.58
N ARG A 131 8.75 -24.37 -7.85
CA ARG A 131 8.81 -23.45 -8.98
C ARG A 131 7.40 -22.98 -9.32
N ILE A 132 7.21 -21.68 -9.47
CA ILE A 132 5.94 -21.08 -9.91
C ILE A 132 6.18 -19.98 -10.94
N CYS A 133 5.12 -19.58 -11.63
CA CYS A 133 5.10 -18.44 -12.53
C CYS A 133 4.38 -17.27 -11.87
N VAL A 134 5.04 -16.11 -11.83
CA VAL A 134 4.52 -14.92 -11.14
C VAL A 134 4.45 -13.77 -12.13
N ARG A 135 3.37 -12.99 -12.05
CA ARG A 135 3.14 -11.80 -12.88
C ARG A 135 3.13 -10.56 -12.00
N MET A 136 3.80 -9.52 -12.46
CA MET A 136 3.85 -8.23 -11.77
C MET A 136 3.98 -7.11 -12.78
N SER A 137 3.89 -5.85 -12.35
CA SER A 137 4.20 -4.74 -13.26
C SER A 137 5.70 -4.71 -13.59
N ARG A 138 6.08 -4.22 -14.77
CA ARG A 138 7.48 -4.00 -15.13
C ARG A 138 8.23 -3.16 -14.10
N ALA A 139 7.58 -2.11 -13.57
CA ALA A 139 8.15 -1.28 -12.50
C ALA A 139 8.44 -2.05 -11.21
N MET A 140 7.58 -3.00 -10.85
CA MET A 140 7.82 -3.90 -9.70
C MET A 140 8.99 -4.86 -9.97
N TYR A 141 9.09 -5.39 -11.19
CA TYR A 141 10.21 -6.25 -11.58
C TYR A 141 11.55 -5.50 -11.53
N VAL A 142 11.61 -4.27 -12.05
CA VAL A 142 12.81 -3.40 -11.95
C VAL A 142 13.26 -3.27 -10.50
N LYS A 143 12.33 -2.92 -9.60
CA LYS A 143 12.60 -2.79 -8.16
C LYS A 143 13.18 -4.07 -7.54
N LEU A 144 12.81 -5.24 -8.07
CA LEU A 144 13.29 -6.53 -7.59
C LEU A 144 14.70 -6.83 -8.11
N VAL A 145 14.97 -6.61 -9.41
CA VAL A 145 16.23 -6.95 -10.07
C VAL A 145 17.35 -5.99 -9.71
N ASP A 146 17.09 -4.68 -9.73
CA ASP A 146 18.05 -3.58 -9.52
C ASP A 146 18.84 -3.68 -8.19
N GLN A 147 18.30 -4.44 -7.25
CA GLN A 147 18.88 -4.66 -5.93
C GLN A 147 19.85 -5.85 -5.94
N GLU A 148 20.94 -5.76 -6.71
CA GLU A 148 21.91 -6.85 -6.92
C GLU A 148 22.75 -7.17 -5.68
N ASN A 149 23.03 -6.18 -4.83
CA ASN A 149 23.92 -6.32 -3.67
C ASN A 149 23.26 -6.95 -2.43
N PHE A 150 22.05 -7.49 -2.56
CA PHE A 150 21.36 -8.12 -1.45
C PHE A 150 21.92 -9.53 -1.19
N LYS A 151 22.53 -9.73 -0.01
CA LYS A 151 23.00 -11.04 0.44
C LYS A 151 21.83 -11.86 0.97
N ALA A 152 21.65 -13.06 0.43
CA ALA A 152 20.62 -13.98 0.88
C ALA A 152 20.79 -14.32 2.38
N PRO A 153 19.69 -14.42 3.15
CA PRO A 153 19.74 -14.97 4.50
C PRO A 153 20.33 -16.38 4.50
N LYS A 154 21.12 -16.73 5.52
CA LYS A 154 21.83 -18.03 5.59
C LYS A 154 20.89 -19.24 5.60
N CYS A 155 19.65 -19.06 6.06
CA CYS A 155 18.65 -20.12 6.12
C CYS A 155 18.01 -20.44 4.76
N TYR A 156 18.11 -19.55 3.77
CA TYR A 156 17.49 -19.73 2.45
C TYR A 156 18.36 -20.64 1.57
N PRO A 157 17.81 -21.73 1.00
CA PRO A 157 18.59 -22.68 0.21
C PRO A 157 18.86 -22.14 -1.21
N ILE A 158 19.98 -21.43 -1.38
CA ILE A 158 20.44 -20.94 -2.69
C ILE A 158 21.25 -22.04 -3.40
N PRO A 159 20.91 -22.43 -4.64
CA PRO A 159 21.67 -23.42 -5.39
C PRO A 159 23.03 -22.86 -5.84
N PRO A 160 24.00 -23.72 -6.23
CA PRO A 160 25.26 -23.28 -6.81
C PRO A 160 25.06 -22.46 -8.09
N LYS A 161 25.93 -21.46 -8.33
CA LYS A 161 25.90 -20.60 -9.52
C LYS A 161 26.11 -21.34 -10.86
N THR A 162 26.49 -22.61 -10.82
CA THR A 162 26.68 -23.45 -12.00
C THR A 162 25.37 -23.70 -12.76
N ASP A 163 24.22 -23.69 -12.07
CA ASP A 163 22.91 -23.72 -12.70
C ASP A 163 22.36 -22.29 -12.81
N SER A 164 22.70 -21.61 -13.91
CA SER A 164 22.37 -20.19 -14.11
C SER A 164 20.85 -19.92 -14.01
N SER A 165 20.02 -20.79 -14.59
CA SER A 165 18.56 -20.58 -14.58
C SER A 165 17.97 -20.83 -13.20
N ALA A 166 18.31 -21.96 -12.55
CA ALA A 166 17.76 -22.23 -11.22
C ALA A 166 18.29 -21.25 -10.18
N TYR A 167 19.53 -20.79 -10.32
CA TYR A 167 20.10 -19.74 -9.47
C TYR A 167 19.31 -18.44 -9.57
N VAL A 168 19.04 -17.94 -10.78
CA VAL A 168 18.26 -16.71 -10.98
C VAL A 168 16.84 -16.86 -10.44
N GLU A 169 16.16 -17.97 -10.76
CA GLU A 169 14.80 -18.25 -10.25
C GLU A 169 14.76 -18.26 -8.71
N THR A 170 15.79 -18.83 -8.07
CA THR A 170 15.87 -18.94 -6.61
C THR A 170 16.26 -17.62 -5.96
N VAL A 171 17.13 -16.82 -6.57
CA VAL A 171 17.49 -15.49 -6.06
C VAL A 171 16.29 -14.55 -6.12
N LEU A 172 15.54 -14.54 -7.23
CA LEU A 172 14.32 -13.75 -7.34
C LEU A 172 13.24 -14.22 -6.36
N GLY A 173 13.07 -15.54 -6.23
CA GLY A 173 12.16 -16.11 -5.24
C GLY A 173 12.56 -15.77 -3.81
N MET A 174 13.85 -15.82 -3.48
CA MET A 174 14.38 -15.41 -2.18
C MET A 174 14.07 -13.95 -1.85
N LYS A 175 14.25 -13.03 -2.80
CA LYS A 175 13.89 -11.62 -2.62
C LYS A 175 12.39 -11.45 -2.34
N LEU A 176 11.53 -12.18 -3.05
CA LEU A 176 10.08 -12.16 -2.81
C LEU A 176 9.72 -12.73 -1.44
N THR A 177 10.25 -13.90 -1.06
CA THR A 177 10.01 -14.50 0.25
C THR A 177 10.48 -13.56 1.36
N TYR A 178 11.68 -12.96 1.23
CA TYR A 178 12.19 -12.00 2.20
C TYR A 178 11.28 -10.76 2.31
N GLY A 179 10.77 -10.28 1.18
CA GLY A 179 9.80 -9.19 1.13
C GLY A 179 8.49 -9.51 1.86
N PHE A 180 7.98 -10.73 1.71
CA PHE A 180 6.82 -11.22 2.47
C PHE A 180 7.10 -11.27 3.97
N GLU A 181 8.25 -11.80 4.38
CA GLU A 181 8.67 -11.84 5.78
C GLU A 181 8.72 -10.41 6.36
N MET A 182 9.36 -9.49 5.65
CA MET A 182 9.44 -8.08 6.05
C MET A 182 8.07 -7.42 6.21
N MET A 183 7.18 -7.62 5.25
CA MET A 183 5.81 -7.10 5.29
C MET A 183 5.05 -7.66 6.50
N TYR A 184 5.14 -8.97 6.72
CA TYR A 184 4.47 -9.65 7.81
C TYR A 184 4.98 -9.17 9.18
N GLN A 185 6.31 -9.09 9.37
CA GLN A 185 6.90 -8.60 10.61
C GLN A 185 6.57 -7.12 10.88
N LYS A 186 6.55 -6.27 9.84
CA LYS A 186 6.18 -4.85 9.94
C LYS A 186 4.75 -4.69 10.44
N SER A 187 3.83 -5.44 9.87
CA SER A 187 2.42 -5.41 10.25
C SER A 187 2.19 -6.01 11.64
N MET A 188 2.88 -7.10 11.99
CA MET A 188 2.85 -7.66 13.35
C MET A 188 3.37 -6.69 14.41
N ARG A 189 4.42 -5.91 14.10
CA ARG A 189 4.90 -4.82 14.98
C ARG A 189 3.88 -3.69 15.09
N LYS A 190 3.28 -3.24 13.99
CA LYS A 190 2.24 -2.21 14.03
C LYS A 190 0.99 -2.67 14.80
N GLY A 191 0.63 -3.95 14.69
CA GLY A 191 -0.46 -4.57 15.45
C GLY A 191 -0.15 -4.82 16.94
N LYS A 192 1.12 -5.08 17.30
CA LYS A 192 1.55 -5.29 18.71
C LYS A 192 1.96 -3.99 19.43
N GLY A 193 2.54 -3.04 18.70
CA GLY A 193 3.10 -1.77 19.19
C GLY A 193 2.06 -0.80 19.71
N GLU A 194 0.81 -0.97 19.27
CA GLU A 194 -0.34 -0.43 19.96
C GLU A 194 -1.34 -1.57 20.09
N LYS A 195 -1.41 -2.22 21.25
CA LYS A 195 -2.71 -2.66 21.78
C LYS A 195 -3.55 -1.40 22.03
N GLY A 196 -3.82 -0.67 20.96
CA GLY A 196 -4.72 0.43 20.96
C GLY A 196 -6.05 -0.14 21.37
N ILE A 197 -6.73 0.64 22.17
CA ILE A 197 -7.76 0.10 23.00
C ILE A 197 -8.96 -0.23 22.11
N THR A 198 -9.15 -1.51 21.80
CA THR A 198 -10.12 -1.97 20.77
C THR A 198 -11.56 -1.90 21.25
N THR A 199 -11.77 -2.08 22.55
CA THR A 199 -13.08 -2.01 23.21
C THR A 199 -13.20 -0.76 24.07
N LEU A 200 -14.38 -0.12 24.05
CA LEU A 200 -14.70 1.04 24.89
C LEU A 200 -14.43 0.77 26.38
N GLU A 201 -14.61 -0.48 26.84
CA GLU A 201 -14.38 -0.88 28.23
C GLU A 201 -12.91 -0.83 28.63
N ALA A 202 -12.03 -1.38 27.80
CA ALA A 202 -10.59 -1.25 27.99
C ALA A 202 -10.18 0.24 27.94
N PHE A 203 -10.89 1.09 27.18
CA PHE A 203 -10.55 2.51 27.02
C PHE A 203 -10.85 3.26 28.30
N LYS A 204 -12.05 3.03 28.83
CA LYS A 204 -12.46 3.50 30.15
C LYS A 204 -11.51 3.00 31.24
N LYS A 205 -11.07 1.74 31.19
CA LYS A 205 -10.12 1.17 32.17
C LYS A 205 -8.76 1.88 32.13
N SER A 206 -8.24 2.16 30.93
CA SER A 206 -7.00 2.92 30.75
C SER A 206 -7.13 4.36 31.26
N LEU A 207 -8.22 5.05 30.95
CA LEU A 207 -8.51 6.41 31.46
C LEU A 207 -8.63 6.45 32.98
N LYS A 208 -9.26 5.44 33.59
CA LYS A 208 -9.30 5.30 35.06
C LYS A 208 -7.91 5.13 35.65
N LYS A 209 -7.06 4.27 35.05
CA LYS A 209 -5.67 4.06 35.49
C LYS A 209 -4.83 5.34 35.38
N LYS A 210 -5.06 6.16 34.36
CA LYS A 210 -4.38 7.45 34.14
C LYS A 210 -4.98 8.62 34.95
N GLY A 211 -5.97 8.37 35.80
CA GLY A 211 -6.57 9.40 36.64
C GLY A 211 -7.47 10.42 35.92
N TYR A 212 -7.90 10.14 34.69
CA TYR A 212 -8.73 11.06 33.88
C TYR A 212 -10.03 11.48 34.59
N PHE A 213 -10.64 10.56 35.33
CA PHE A 213 -11.88 10.80 36.08
C PHE A 213 -11.65 11.47 37.46
N LYS A 214 -10.41 11.84 37.80
CA LYS A 214 -10.03 12.56 39.03
C LYS A 214 -10.56 11.91 40.32
N GLY A 215 -10.67 10.58 40.36
CA GLY A 215 -11.22 9.84 41.51
C GLY A 215 -12.71 10.08 41.80
N LEU A 216 -13.44 10.72 40.88
CA LEU A 216 -14.86 11.01 41.08
C LEU A 216 -15.71 9.72 41.03
N PRO A 217 -16.72 9.58 41.91
CA PRO A 217 -17.62 8.43 41.87
C PRO A 217 -18.51 8.49 40.62
N SER A 218 -18.87 7.32 40.08
CA SER A 218 -19.65 7.18 38.84
C SER A 218 -21.02 7.89 38.86
N GLN A 219 -21.52 8.22 40.05
CA GLN A 219 -22.80 8.87 40.28
C GLN A 219 -22.73 10.41 40.20
N ALA A 220 -21.54 11.00 40.20
CA ALA A 220 -21.36 12.45 40.12
C ALA A 220 -21.67 13.00 38.71
N ALA A 221 -22.37 14.13 38.62
CA ALA A 221 -22.69 14.78 37.34
C ALA A 221 -21.43 15.09 36.50
N LYS A 222 -20.34 15.50 37.17
CA LYS A 222 -19.05 15.76 36.52
C LYS A 222 -18.40 14.50 35.93
N TYR A 223 -18.61 13.33 36.55
CA TYR A 223 -18.13 12.05 36.02
C TYR A 223 -18.85 11.71 34.72
N ARG A 224 -20.18 11.89 34.67
CA ARG A 224 -20.97 11.65 33.46
C ARG A 224 -20.54 12.53 32.28
N VAL A 225 -20.22 13.80 32.54
CA VAL A 225 -19.72 14.72 31.49
C VAL A 225 -18.36 14.25 30.95
N LEU A 226 -17.45 13.85 31.83
CA LEU A 226 -16.14 13.30 31.42
C LEU A 226 -16.30 11.97 30.67
N GLU A 227 -17.26 11.13 31.08
CA GLU A 227 -17.56 9.87 30.42
C GLU A 227 -18.13 10.07 29.01
N GLN A 228 -19.05 11.03 28.83
CA GLN A 228 -19.56 11.39 27.51
C GLN A 228 -18.46 11.96 26.61
N LYS A 229 -17.57 12.81 27.13
CA LYS A 229 -16.41 13.32 26.38
C LYS A 229 -15.46 12.19 25.97
N ALA A 230 -15.19 11.24 26.88
CA ALA A 230 -14.38 10.07 26.59
C ALA A 230 -15.02 9.15 25.54
N GLN A 231 -16.33 8.92 25.62
CA GLN A 231 -17.07 8.15 24.62
C GLN A 231 -17.07 8.85 23.25
N GLY A 232 -17.27 10.17 23.21
CA GLY A 232 -17.17 10.95 21.97
C GLY A 232 -15.76 10.92 21.38
N TYR A 233 -14.72 10.98 22.22
CA TYR A 233 -13.33 10.80 21.77
C TYR A 233 -13.07 9.38 21.27
N PHE A 234 -13.58 8.36 21.96
CA PHE A 234 -13.46 6.97 21.54
C PHE A 234 -14.15 6.70 20.20
N ALA A 235 -15.34 7.27 20.00
CA ALA A 235 -16.08 7.19 18.74
C ALA A 235 -15.31 7.87 17.60
N LYS A 236 -14.70 9.03 17.86
CA LYS A 236 -13.81 9.70 16.89
C LYS A 236 -12.53 8.89 16.65
N SER A 237 -11.97 8.26 17.68
CA SER A 237 -10.80 7.41 17.55
C SER A 237 -11.10 6.03 16.94
N SER A 238 -12.38 5.64 16.80
CA SER A 238 -12.75 4.41 16.07
C SER A 238 -12.38 4.48 14.59
N LEU A 239 -12.12 5.69 14.06
CA LEU A 239 -11.46 5.89 12.77
C LEU A 239 -10.07 5.23 12.74
N PHE A 240 -9.30 5.30 13.84
CA PHE A 240 -8.03 4.58 13.97
C PHE A 240 -8.24 3.05 14.04
N SER A 241 -9.38 2.57 14.53
CA SER A 241 -9.70 1.13 14.51
C SER A 241 -9.92 0.65 13.08
N ARG A 242 -10.66 1.41 12.26
CA ARG A 242 -10.87 1.11 10.84
C ARG A 242 -9.57 1.20 10.05
N GLU A 243 -8.74 2.21 10.31
CA GLU A 243 -7.42 2.33 9.70
C GLU A 243 -6.53 1.13 10.06
N ARG A 244 -6.51 0.70 11.32
CA ARG A 244 -5.78 -0.51 11.74
C ARG A 244 -6.30 -1.77 11.07
N GLU A 245 -7.61 -1.92 10.91
CA GLU A 245 -8.21 -3.05 10.20
C GLU A 245 -7.75 -3.07 8.73
N VAL A 246 -7.79 -1.93 8.05
CA VAL A 246 -7.30 -1.81 6.67
C VAL A 246 -5.78 -2.08 6.58
N ILE A 247 -4.99 -1.59 7.54
CA ILE A 247 -3.53 -1.82 7.59
C ILE A 247 -3.20 -3.29 7.86
N ASN A 248 -4.00 -3.98 8.69
CA ASN A 248 -3.75 -5.38 9.07
C ASN A 248 -4.44 -6.39 8.16
N ALA A 249 -5.40 -5.98 7.33
CA ALA A 249 -6.14 -6.86 6.43
C ALA A 249 -5.23 -7.76 5.56
N PRO A 250 -4.09 -7.28 5.00
CA PRO A 250 -3.19 -8.15 4.26
C PRO A 250 -2.57 -9.27 5.10
N VAL A 251 -2.27 -9.02 6.38
CA VAL A 251 -1.71 -10.04 7.28
C VAL A 251 -2.76 -11.03 7.71
N SER A 252 -3.97 -10.57 8.06
CA SER A 252 -5.07 -11.49 8.37
C SER A 252 -5.39 -12.40 7.19
N ARG A 253 -5.30 -11.88 5.95
CA ARG A 253 -5.45 -12.68 4.74
C ARG A 253 -4.31 -13.69 4.56
N VAL A 254 -3.08 -13.29 4.87
CA VAL A 254 -1.93 -14.21 4.87
C VAL A 254 -2.16 -15.35 5.87
N ASP A 255 -2.53 -15.04 7.12
CA ASP A 255 -2.80 -16.04 8.16
C ASP A 255 -3.91 -17.02 7.73
N GLU A 256 -4.98 -16.51 7.14
CA GLU A 256 -6.07 -17.32 6.59
C GLU A 256 -5.57 -18.31 5.53
N ILE A 257 -4.79 -17.83 4.55
CA ILE A 257 -4.25 -18.68 3.48
C ILE A 257 -3.26 -19.71 4.04
N LEU A 258 -2.38 -19.31 4.95
CA LEU A 258 -1.41 -20.22 5.58
C LEU A 258 -2.07 -21.30 6.43
N SER A 259 -3.26 -21.03 6.98
CA SER A 259 -4.04 -22.02 7.73
C SER A 259 -4.73 -23.07 6.85
N MET A 260 -4.79 -22.87 5.53
CA MET A 260 -5.36 -23.83 4.60
C MET A 260 -4.38 -25.02 4.40
N PRO A 261 -4.89 -26.26 4.25
CA PRO A 261 -4.06 -27.40 3.91
C PRO A 261 -3.37 -27.17 2.57
N HIS A 262 -2.06 -27.34 2.52
CA HIS A 262 -1.27 -27.18 1.30
C HIS A 262 -0.27 -28.33 1.15
N ALA A 263 -0.13 -28.81 -0.08
CA ALA A 263 0.71 -29.95 -0.42
C ALA A 263 1.72 -29.54 -1.49
N VAL A 264 2.96 -29.99 -1.37
CA VAL A 264 4.03 -29.65 -2.32
C VAL A 264 3.70 -30.17 -3.72
N GLU A 265 2.97 -31.28 -3.78
CA GLU A 265 2.53 -32.00 -4.96
C GLU A 265 1.71 -31.12 -5.90
N GLU A 266 0.99 -30.14 -5.37
CA GLU A 266 0.18 -29.20 -6.15
C GLU A 266 1.00 -28.31 -7.09
N PHE A 267 2.28 -28.11 -6.76
CA PHE A 267 3.21 -27.30 -7.53
C PHE A 267 4.24 -28.13 -8.31
N LYS A 268 4.18 -29.47 -8.21
CA LYS A 268 5.06 -30.38 -8.94
C LYS A 268 4.48 -30.71 -10.31
N GLY A 269 5.34 -30.79 -11.33
CA GLY A 269 4.93 -31.20 -12.68
C GLY A 269 4.09 -30.18 -13.46
N LEU A 270 4.01 -28.92 -12.99
CA LEU A 270 3.34 -27.85 -13.73
C LEU A 270 4.12 -27.46 -14.98
N ASP A 271 3.43 -27.34 -16.11
CA ASP A 271 4.00 -26.78 -17.34
C ASP A 271 4.04 -25.25 -17.25
N LEU A 272 5.12 -24.74 -16.68
CA LEU A 272 5.29 -23.31 -16.40
C LEU A 272 5.93 -22.62 -17.59
N LEU A 273 5.22 -21.61 -18.10
CA LEU A 273 5.74 -20.69 -19.11
C LEU A 273 7.12 -20.15 -18.69
N PRO A 274 8.05 -20.01 -19.64
CA PRO A 274 9.35 -19.41 -19.36
C PRO A 274 9.21 -17.96 -18.88
N SER A 275 10.25 -17.50 -18.17
CA SER A 275 10.39 -16.08 -17.87
C SER A 275 10.43 -15.28 -19.17
N GLU A 276 9.76 -14.15 -19.19
CA GLU A 276 9.86 -13.20 -20.29
C GLU A 276 11.26 -12.58 -20.35
N ASP A 277 11.64 -12.14 -21.55
CA ASP A 277 12.88 -11.42 -21.78
C ASP A 277 12.89 -10.08 -21.02
N ASP A 278 14.02 -9.76 -20.40
CA ASP A 278 14.27 -8.54 -19.64
C ASP A 278 15.05 -7.49 -20.44
N ALA A 279 15.34 -7.73 -21.73
CA ALA A 279 16.07 -6.78 -22.57
C ALA A 279 15.46 -5.36 -22.59
N TRP A 280 14.14 -5.23 -22.43
CA TRP A 280 13.46 -3.93 -22.32
C TRP A 280 13.98 -3.09 -21.13
N LEU A 281 14.47 -3.72 -20.06
CA LEU A 281 15.05 -3.07 -18.89
C LEU A 281 16.29 -2.24 -19.26
N TYR A 282 17.07 -2.74 -20.22
CA TYR A 282 18.35 -2.17 -20.61
C TYR A 282 18.29 -1.33 -21.91
N GLN A 283 17.17 -1.39 -22.63
CA GLN A 283 17.00 -0.74 -23.94
C GLN A 283 16.30 0.64 -23.87
N GLU A 284 15.63 1.00 -22.77
CA GLU A 284 14.66 2.12 -22.73
C GLU A 284 15.22 3.51 -22.35
N ASP A 285 16.52 3.71 -22.31
CA ASP A 285 17.13 4.98 -21.87
C ASP A 285 16.70 6.20 -22.74
N ARG A 286 16.49 6.01 -24.05
CA ARG A 286 16.05 7.11 -24.95
C ARG A 286 14.57 7.48 -24.79
N ARG A 287 13.68 6.49 -24.64
CA ARG A 287 12.23 6.73 -24.50
C ARG A 287 11.93 7.34 -23.13
N LEU A 288 12.61 6.86 -22.09
CA LEU A 288 12.50 7.43 -20.75
C LEU A 288 12.95 8.89 -20.73
N LYS A 289 14.12 9.20 -21.31
CA LYS A 289 14.61 10.58 -21.45
C LYS A 289 13.63 11.49 -22.20
N LEU A 290 13.01 11.01 -23.27
CA LEU A 290 11.98 11.75 -24.00
C LEU A 290 10.74 12.04 -23.14
N VAL A 291 10.26 11.06 -22.36
CA VAL A 291 9.10 11.26 -21.48
C VAL A 291 9.43 12.22 -20.34
N ILE A 292 10.64 12.12 -19.76
CA ILE A 292 11.12 13.05 -18.73
C ILE A 292 11.20 14.48 -19.30
N SER A 293 11.79 14.65 -20.48
CA SER A 293 11.86 15.95 -21.18
C SER A 293 10.48 16.56 -21.39
N ARG A 294 9.55 15.78 -21.98
CA ARG A 294 8.18 16.24 -22.20
C ARG A 294 7.46 16.64 -20.91
N ARG A 295 7.66 15.88 -19.82
CA ARG A 295 7.10 16.24 -18.51
C ARG A 295 7.75 17.49 -17.93
N GLY A 296 9.06 17.68 -18.13
CA GLY A 296 9.76 18.91 -17.75
C GLY A 296 9.19 20.12 -18.49
N GLU A 297 9.01 20.02 -19.81
CA GLU A 297 8.38 21.06 -20.64
C GLU A 297 6.95 21.38 -20.20
N ASP A 298 6.16 20.36 -19.81
CA ASP A 298 4.81 20.56 -19.28
C ASP A 298 4.82 21.29 -17.93
N ILE A 299 5.78 20.97 -17.04
CA ILE A 299 5.97 21.66 -15.75
C ILE A 299 6.37 23.11 -15.98
N GLU A 300 7.37 23.37 -16.82
CA GLU A 300 7.82 24.73 -17.15
C GLU A 300 6.70 25.59 -17.76
N ARG A 301 5.84 24.99 -18.60
CA ARG A 301 4.64 25.66 -19.14
C ARG A 301 3.66 26.05 -18.05
N LEU A 302 3.39 25.16 -17.09
CA LEU A 302 2.49 25.43 -15.98
C LEU A 302 3.05 26.52 -15.07
N GLU A 303 4.36 26.49 -14.79
CA GLU A 303 5.05 27.53 -14.02
C GLU A 303 5.05 28.89 -14.73
N SER A 304 5.26 28.90 -16.05
CA SER A 304 5.19 30.11 -16.88
C SER A 304 3.78 30.72 -16.94
N GLN A 305 2.75 29.88 -16.96
CA GLN A 305 1.35 30.33 -16.91
C GLN A 305 0.96 30.87 -15.53
N ALA A 306 1.49 30.29 -14.45
CA ALA A 306 1.27 30.78 -13.09
C ALA A 306 1.97 32.13 -12.82
N THR A 307 3.16 32.33 -13.39
CA THR A 307 3.93 33.58 -13.24
C THR A 307 3.43 34.70 -14.16
N GLY A 308 3.00 34.38 -15.38
CA GLY A 308 2.47 35.33 -16.37
C GLY A 308 1.07 35.90 -16.06
N SER A 309 0.33 35.32 -15.12
CA SER A 309 -0.98 35.83 -14.69
C SER A 309 -0.93 36.87 -13.56
N SER A 310 0.27 37.33 -13.16
CA SER A 310 0.45 38.26 -12.03
C SER A 310 0.77 39.72 -12.43
N SER A 311 0.77 40.08 -13.72
CA SER A 311 0.90 41.48 -14.15
C SER A 311 -0.31 41.94 -14.97
N ASP A 312 -0.97 42.97 -14.44
CA ASP A 312 -2.02 43.82 -15.03
C ASP A 312 -3.49 43.44 -14.83
N SER A 313 -3.94 43.50 -13.57
CA SER A 313 -5.13 44.30 -13.16
C SER A 313 -5.24 44.39 -11.63
N GLU A 314 -5.29 45.61 -11.09
CA GLU A 314 -5.57 45.94 -9.67
C GLU A 314 -6.92 45.38 -9.16
N PRO A 315 -7.12 45.27 -7.82
CA PRO A 315 -7.72 44.10 -7.21
C PRO A 315 -9.25 44.17 -7.18
N ASP A 316 -9.91 43.12 -7.66
CA ASP A 316 -11.24 42.76 -7.17
C ASP A 316 -11.20 41.39 -6.49
N ASN A 317 -11.74 41.39 -5.29
CA ASN A 317 -11.60 40.44 -4.19
C ASN A 317 -11.86 38.99 -4.64
N ARG A 318 -10.81 38.22 -4.94
CA ARG A 318 -10.90 36.79 -5.25
C ARG A 318 -9.90 35.96 -4.44
N TYR A 319 -10.46 35.33 -3.41
CA TYR A 319 -10.06 34.11 -2.70
C TYR A 319 -8.81 33.38 -3.25
N ILE A 320 -7.72 33.47 -2.49
CA ILE A 320 -6.53 32.62 -2.62
C ILE A 320 -6.87 31.21 -2.12
N PRO A 321 -6.68 30.14 -2.89
CA PRO A 321 -6.69 28.79 -2.35
C PRO A 321 -5.34 28.53 -1.68
N ASP A 322 -5.33 28.42 -0.35
CA ASP A 322 -4.20 27.87 0.41
C ASP A 322 -3.79 26.51 -0.16
N GLY A 323 -2.54 26.39 -0.58
CA GLY A 323 -1.97 25.12 -0.98
C GLY A 323 -0.86 25.20 -2.01
N PHE A 324 0.17 26.02 -1.76
CA PHE A 324 1.51 25.77 -2.31
C PHE A 324 2.54 26.41 -1.38
N ASP A 325 2.92 25.67 -0.34
CA ASP A 325 4.09 26.00 0.48
C ASP A 325 5.33 25.51 -0.29
N SER A 326 6.16 26.46 -0.73
CA SER A 326 7.37 26.20 -1.51
C SER A 326 8.58 25.81 -0.67
N ASP A 327 8.41 25.59 0.64
CA ASP A 327 9.50 25.32 1.60
C ASP A 327 9.52 23.87 2.11
N PHE A 328 9.21 22.90 1.25
CA PHE A 328 9.22 21.48 1.63
C PHE A 328 10.62 20.85 1.42
N THR A 329 11.49 20.94 2.42
CA THR A 329 12.78 20.23 2.44
C THR A 329 12.72 18.90 3.20
N TYR A 330 13.54 17.93 2.77
CA TYR A 330 13.55 16.51 3.19
C TYR A 330 13.95 16.24 4.66
N ASP A 331 14.17 17.28 5.47
CA ASP A 331 14.58 17.17 6.88
C ASP A 331 13.42 17.29 7.91
N ASP A 332 12.17 17.50 7.46
CA ASP A 332 11.00 17.71 8.34
C ASP A 332 10.39 16.44 8.98
N PHE A 333 11.07 15.29 8.89
CA PHE A 333 10.63 14.03 9.52
C PHE A 333 11.41 13.68 10.80
N THR A 334 11.72 14.67 11.64
CA THR A 334 12.12 14.41 13.03
C THR A 334 10.90 14.42 13.96
N ASP A 335 10.45 13.20 14.27
CA ASP A 335 9.79 12.71 15.50
C ASP A 335 8.93 13.70 16.35
N PRO A 336 7.58 13.59 16.34
CA PRO A 336 6.69 14.44 17.14
C PRO A 336 6.62 14.09 18.63
N PHE A 337 7.64 13.44 19.20
CA PHE A 337 7.68 13.04 20.62
C PHE A 337 8.70 13.78 21.49
N ASN A 338 9.34 14.85 21.00
CA ASN A 338 10.41 15.52 21.76
C ASN A 338 9.94 16.58 22.79
N ASP A 339 8.66 16.96 22.80
CA ASP A 339 8.13 18.00 23.72
C ASP A 339 7.58 17.47 25.05
N LEU A 340 8.00 16.27 25.48
CA LEU A 340 7.61 15.69 26.78
C LEU A 340 8.75 15.55 27.79
N TYR A 341 9.93 16.15 27.52
CA TYR A 341 11.03 16.23 28.48
C TYR A 341 11.68 17.61 28.49
N THR A 342 10.93 18.60 28.97
CA THR A 342 11.49 19.84 29.54
C THR A 342 10.75 20.15 30.83
N GLU A 343 11.32 19.70 31.95
CA GLU A 343 11.41 20.45 33.21
C GLU A 343 12.85 20.39 33.70
#